data_AF-A0A3A5VEM5-F1
#
_entry.id   AF-A0A3A5VEM5-F1
#
_cell.length_a   1.000
_cell.length_b   1.000
_cell.length_c   1.000
_cell.angle_alpha   90.00
_cell.angle_beta   90.00
_cell.angle_gamma   90.00
#
_symmetry.space_group_name_H-M   'P 1'
#
loop_
_entity.id
_entity.type
_entity.pdbx_description
1 polymer ?
#
loop_
_entity_poly.entity_id
_entity_poly.type
_entity_poly.pdbx_seq_one_letter_code
_entity_poly.pdbx_strand_id
1 'polypeptide(L)'
;MESESTFSNVAPRGSLQRFGLAGAFNSLIFFILWELFRFFSSNDKASIQFAWGAAWALASFLAHFVHRWFTFDKRKSVQWTIGSSTIAYAFSLTGSTYTIGLAATQNSGTLRMLGILNMLVWGVIIWVILRILVFQYKTED
;
A
#
# COMPACT_ATOMS: atom_id res chain seq x y z
N MET A 1 -11.08 32.97 8.02
CA MET A 1 -11.57 31.92 7.11
C MET A 1 -10.39 31.60 6.21
N GLU A 2 -9.51 30.70 6.65
CA GLU A 2 -8.33 30.34 5.87
C GLU A 2 -8.82 29.74 4.55
N SER A 3 -8.29 30.21 3.43
CA SER A 3 -8.62 29.65 2.12
C SER A 3 -8.28 28.16 2.16
N GLU A 4 -9.29 27.29 2.17
CA GLU A 4 -9.05 25.88 1.93
C GLU A 4 -8.26 25.77 0.63
N SER A 5 -7.04 25.22 0.70
CA SER A 5 -6.21 25.13 -0.49
C SER A 5 -6.96 24.28 -1.52
N THR A 6 -6.89 24.65 -2.81
CA THR A 6 -7.54 23.91 -3.91
C THR A 6 -7.26 22.41 -3.85
N PHE A 7 -6.09 22.03 -3.32
CA PHE A 7 -5.70 20.64 -3.08
C PHE A 7 -6.60 19.92 -2.06
N SER A 8 -6.94 20.56 -0.94
CA SER A 8 -7.83 19.99 0.08
C SER A 8 -9.23 19.73 -0.45
N ASN A 9 -9.70 20.53 -1.42
CA ASN A 9 -11.02 20.35 -2.06
C ASN A 9 -11.04 19.14 -3.00
N VAL A 10 -9.96 18.91 -3.76
CA VAL A 10 -9.88 17.82 -4.75
C VAL A 10 -9.45 16.49 -4.10
N ALA A 11 -8.56 16.56 -3.10
CA ALA A 11 -8.02 15.41 -2.39
C ALA A 11 -8.13 15.63 -0.87
N PRO A 12 -9.36 15.58 -0.32
CA PRO A 12 -9.57 15.77 1.10
C PRO A 12 -8.90 14.68 1.92
N ARG A 13 -8.65 14.95 3.20
CA ARG A 13 -8.06 13.94 4.09
C ARG A 13 -8.97 12.72 4.20
N GLY A 14 -8.34 11.56 4.34
CA GLY A 14 -8.99 10.24 4.33
C GLY A 14 -9.58 9.80 2.98
N SER A 15 -9.56 10.63 1.94
CA SER A 15 -10.05 10.26 0.61
C SER A 15 -9.16 9.23 -0.09
N LEU A 16 -9.75 8.48 -1.02
CA LEU A 16 -9.00 7.54 -1.86
C LEU A 16 -8.04 8.28 -2.78
N GLN A 17 -8.36 9.50 -3.22
CA GLN A 17 -7.49 10.34 -4.06
C GLN A 17 -6.21 10.71 -3.30
N ARG A 18 -6.34 11.23 -2.07
CA ARG A 18 -5.17 11.59 -1.24
C ARG A 18 -4.39 10.36 -0.80
N PHE A 19 -5.06 9.24 -0.57
CA PHE A 19 -4.42 7.95 -0.36
C PHE A 19 -3.62 7.52 -1.60
N GLY A 20 -4.23 7.59 -2.78
CA GLY A 20 -3.63 7.20 -4.06
C GLY A 20 -2.42 8.03 -4.43
N LEU A 21 -2.40 9.34 -4.13
CA LEU A 21 -1.24 10.20 -4.37
C LEU A 21 -0.02 9.77 -3.54
N ALA A 22 -0.20 9.61 -2.23
CA ALA A 22 0.85 9.05 -1.36
C ALA A 22 1.20 7.60 -1.74
N GLY A 23 0.17 6.83 -2.06
CA GLY A 23 0.26 5.42 -2.44
C GLY A 23 1.01 5.22 -3.74
N ALA A 24 0.93 6.13 -4.70
CA ALA A 24 1.66 6.06 -5.97
C ALA A 24 3.16 6.17 -5.76
N PHE A 25 3.61 7.12 -4.92
CA PHE A 25 5.02 7.24 -4.55
C PHE A 25 5.52 5.97 -3.82
N ASN A 26 4.74 5.48 -2.85
CA ASN A 26 5.09 4.25 -2.13
C ASN A 26 5.07 3.00 -3.04
N SER A 27 4.14 2.96 -3.98
CA SER A 27 4.01 1.90 -4.98
C SER A 27 5.19 1.88 -5.94
N LEU A 28 5.73 3.04 -6.33
CA LEU A 28 6.93 3.13 -7.14
C LEU A 28 8.13 2.53 -6.39
N ILE A 29 8.31 2.88 -5.11
CA ILE A 29 9.36 2.30 -4.26
C ILE A 29 9.19 0.77 -4.16
N PHE A 30 7.97 0.31 -3.89
CA PHE A 30 7.65 -1.12 -3.86
C PHE A 30 8.05 -1.81 -5.17
N PHE A 31 7.66 -1.25 -6.31
CA PHE A 31 7.88 -1.90 -7.61
C PHE A 31 9.37 -1.98 -7.95
N ILE A 32 10.13 -0.93 -7.65
CA ILE A 32 11.60 -0.92 -7.78
C ILE A 32 12.22 -1.99 -6.88
N LEU A 33 11.83 -2.06 -5.60
CA LEU A 33 12.32 -3.08 -4.67
C LEU A 33 12.01 -4.50 -5.17
N TRP A 34 10.79 -4.72 -5.67
CA TRP A 34 10.38 -6.02 -6.20
C TRP A 34 11.20 -6.43 -7.43
N GLU A 35 11.42 -5.53 -8.39
CA GLU A 35 12.25 -5.83 -9.56
C GLU A 35 13.72 -6.01 -9.18
N LEU A 36 14.25 -5.26 -8.21
CA LEU A 36 15.60 -5.46 -7.68
C LEU A 36 15.73 -6.84 -7.03
N PHE A 37 14.80 -7.24 -6.16
CA PHE A 37 14.84 -8.58 -5.55
C PHE A 37 14.70 -9.69 -6.58
N ARG A 38 13.83 -9.52 -7.58
CA ARG A 38 13.71 -10.46 -8.69
C ARG A 38 14.97 -10.55 -9.54
N PHE A 39 15.70 -9.46 -9.73
CA PHE A 39 16.95 -9.47 -10.51
C PHE A 39 18.00 -10.40 -9.88
N PHE A 40 18.03 -10.51 -8.55
CA PHE A 40 18.95 -11.40 -7.82
C PHE A 40 18.36 -12.77 -7.48
N SER A 41 17.14 -13.08 -7.93
CA SER A 41 16.43 -14.31 -7.58
C SER A 41 16.13 -15.16 -8.81
N SER A 42 15.83 -16.44 -8.60
CA SER A 42 15.29 -17.30 -9.66
C SER A 42 13.87 -16.88 -10.06
N ASN A 43 13.46 -17.26 -11.27
CA ASN A 43 12.12 -16.95 -11.81
C ASN A 43 11.06 -18.00 -11.43
N ASP A 44 11.29 -18.81 -10.40
CA ASP A 44 10.26 -19.72 -9.90
C ASP A 44 9.26 -19.00 -8.98
N LYS A 45 8.13 -19.67 -8.71
CA LYS A 45 7.03 -19.12 -7.93
C LYS A 45 7.45 -18.72 -6.52
N ALA A 46 8.25 -19.52 -5.82
CA ALA A 46 8.63 -19.23 -4.45
C ALA A 46 9.49 -17.97 -4.39
N SER A 47 10.44 -17.83 -5.31
CA SER A 47 11.28 -16.63 -5.43
C SER A 47 10.48 -15.38 -5.80
N ILE A 48 9.51 -15.48 -6.72
CA ILE A 48 8.62 -14.35 -7.07
C ILE A 48 7.79 -13.91 -5.87
N GLN A 49 7.21 -14.85 -5.13
CA GLN A 49 6.41 -14.57 -3.94
C GLN A 49 7.27 -13.99 -2.80
N PHE A 50 8.47 -14.52 -2.59
CA PHE A 50 9.39 -14.00 -1.59
C PHE A 50 9.82 -12.56 -1.91
N ALA A 51 10.24 -12.31 -3.16
CA ALA A 51 10.59 -10.97 -3.62
C ALA A 51 9.43 -9.98 -3.45
N TRP A 52 8.20 -10.41 -3.79
CA TRP A 52 7.00 -9.60 -3.60
C TRP A 52 6.73 -9.27 -2.14
N GLY A 53 6.70 -10.30 -1.29
CA GLY A 53 6.43 -10.17 0.14
C GLY A 53 7.47 -9.30 0.85
N ALA A 54 8.75 -9.47 0.52
CA ALA A 54 9.84 -8.66 1.05
C ALA A 54 9.70 -7.17 0.66
N ALA A 55 9.41 -6.90 -0.62
CA ALA A 55 9.15 -5.54 -1.07
C ALA A 55 7.92 -4.93 -0.38
N TRP A 56 6.86 -5.72 -0.18
CA TRP A 56 5.62 -5.30 0.47
C TRP A 56 5.85 -4.92 1.92
N ALA A 57 6.60 -5.76 2.65
CA ALA A 57 6.94 -5.51 4.05
C ALA A 57 7.70 -4.18 4.22
N LEU A 58 8.74 -3.97 3.42
CA LEU A 58 9.55 -2.75 3.46
C LEU A 58 8.74 -1.50 3.09
N ALA A 59 7.97 -1.57 2.01
CA ALA A 59 7.13 -0.46 1.57
C ALA A 59 5.99 -0.16 2.56
N SER A 60 5.45 -1.17 3.25
CA SER A 60 4.40 -0.99 4.26
C SER A 60 4.89 -0.18 5.47
N PHE A 61 6.16 -0.36 5.86
CA PHE A 61 6.76 0.42 6.94
C PHE A 61 6.79 1.91 6.61
N LEU A 62 7.22 2.28 5.39
CA LEU A 62 7.22 3.66 4.93
C LEU A 62 5.79 4.21 4.78
N ALA A 63 4.89 3.42 4.17
CA ALA A 63 3.49 3.78 3.95
C ALA A 63 2.77 4.19 5.24
N HIS A 64 3.06 3.51 6.36
CA HIS A 64 2.47 3.85 7.65
C HIS A 64 2.64 5.34 7.99
N PHE A 65 3.88 5.83 7.97
CA PHE A 65 4.19 7.21 8.37
C PHE A 65 3.63 8.21 7.38
N VAL A 66 3.75 7.92 6.08
CA VAL A 66 3.20 8.77 5.01
C VAL A 66 1.69 8.90 5.17
N HIS A 67 0.94 7.82 5.30
CA HIS A 67 -0.52 7.89 5.40
C HIS A 67 -1.00 8.51 6.72
N ARG A 68 -0.27 8.30 7.82
CA ARG A 68 -0.58 8.95 9.11
C ARG A 68 -0.44 10.48 9.01
N TRP A 69 0.59 10.98 8.34
CA TRP A 69 0.86 12.42 8.28
C TRP A 69 0.15 13.12 7.14
N PHE A 70 0.05 12.46 5.99
CA PHE A 70 -0.48 13.06 4.77
C PHE A 70 -1.94 12.70 4.52
N THR A 71 -2.34 11.43 4.66
CA THR A 71 -3.65 10.97 4.18
C THR A 71 -4.76 11.12 5.22
N PHE A 72 -4.67 10.43 6.36
CA PHE A 72 -5.76 10.39 7.34
C PHE A 72 -5.64 11.56 8.31
N ASP A 73 -5.13 11.36 9.52
CA ASP A 73 -4.86 12.42 10.51
C ASP A 73 -4.29 11.77 11.78
N LYS A 74 -3.90 12.59 12.77
CA LYS A 74 -3.21 12.15 13.99
C LYS A 74 -4.14 11.89 15.18
N ARG A 75 -5.46 11.75 14.98
CA ARG A 75 -6.45 11.61 16.08
C ARG A 75 -6.33 10.32 16.89
N LYS A 76 -5.73 9.27 16.32
CA LYS A 76 -5.35 8.07 17.07
C LYS A 76 -3.90 8.12 17.48
N SER A 77 -3.58 7.57 18.66
CA SER A 77 -2.21 7.48 19.16
C SER A 77 -1.31 6.70 18.19
N VAL A 78 0.00 7.02 18.20
CA VAL A 78 0.98 6.34 17.34
C VAL A 78 1.00 4.83 17.65
N GLN A 79 0.99 4.46 18.93
CA GLN A 79 0.98 3.06 19.38
C GLN A 79 -0.22 2.29 18.81
N TRP A 80 -1.42 2.87 18.86
CA TRP A 80 -2.61 2.28 18.28
C TRP A 80 -2.46 2.09 16.77
N THR A 81 -2.07 3.15 16.05
CA THR A 81 -2.00 3.08 14.59
C THR A 81 -0.90 2.14 14.13
N ILE A 82 0.24 2.06 14.81
CA ILE A 82 1.30 1.10 14.48
C ILE A 82 0.75 -0.31 14.65
N GLY A 83 0.27 -0.67 15.85
CA GLY A 83 -0.22 -2.02 16.13
C GLY A 83 -1.33 -2.49 15.20
N SER A 84 -2.35 -1.65 14.98
CA SER A 84 -3.47 -1.98 14.09
C SER A 84 -3.07 -1.97 12.61
N SER A 85 -2.17 -1.08 12.18
CA SER A 85 -1.65 -1.09 10.80
C SER A 85 -0.76 -2.30 10.52
N THR A 86 -0.01 -2.81 11.50
CA THR A 86 0.79 -4.02 11.34
C THR A 86 -0.11 -5.21 10.96
N ILE A 87 -1.26 -5.36 11.61
CA ILE A 87 -2.23 -6.40 11.29
C ILE A 87 -2.81 -6.19 9.88
N ALA A 88 -3.21 -4.96 9.55
CA ALA A 88 -3.73 -4.61 8.24
C ALA A 88 -2.72 -4.90 7.12
N TYR A 89 -1.46 -4.52 7.32
CA TYR A 89 -0.38 -4.74 6.37
C TYR A 89 -0.01 -6.21 6.27
N ALA A 90 0.04 -6.96 7.38
CA ALA A 90 0.25 -8.40 7.35
C ALA A 90 -0.83 -9.13 6.54
N PHE A 91 -2.11 -8.77 6.74
CA PHE A 91 -3.21 -9.29 5.94
C PHE A 91 -3.03 -9.00 4.44
N SER A 92 -2.74 -7.74 4.09
CA SER A 92 -2.52 -7.36 2.69
C SER A 92 -1.26 -7.99 2.08
N LEU A 93 -0.21 -8.20 2.88
CA LEU A 93 1.03 -8.86 2.46
C LEU A 93 0.73 -10.30 2.09
N THR A 94 0.08 -11.05 2.98
CA THR A 94 -0.27 -12.46 2.74
C THR A 94 -1.16 -12.59 1.51
N GLY A 95 -2.20 -11.76 1.42
CA GLY A 95 -3.15 -11.80 0.31
C GLY A 95 -2.52 -11.40 -1.03
N SER A 96 -1.76 -10.31 -1.07
CA SER A 96 -1.07 -9.84 -2.30
C SER A 96 0.02 -10.81 -2.75
N THR A 97 0.74 -11.43 -1.82
CA THR A 97 1.77 -12.44 -2.10
C THR A 97 1.15 -13.73 -2.65
N TYR A 98 0.01 -14.16 -2.10
CA TYR A 98 -0.72 -15.31 -2.63
C TYR A 98 -1.18 -15.07 -4.06
N THR A 99 -1.81 -13.92 -4.30
CA THR A 99 -2.39 -13.55 -5.60
C THR A 99 -1.35 -13.33 -6.69
N ILE A 100 -0.21 -12.69 -6.41
CA ILE A 100 0.88 -12.63 -7.40
C ILE A 100 1.48 -14.01 -7.69
N GLY A 101 1.47 -14.90 -6.70
CA GLY A 101 1.91 -16.29 -6.87
C GLY A 101 1.07 -17.08 -7.88
N LEU A 102 -0.18 -16.66 -8.13
CA LEU A 102 -1.03 -17.22 -9.19
C LEU A 102 -0.56 -16.80 -10.59
N ALA A 103 0.11 -15.64 -10.69
CA ALA A 103 0.67 -15.11 -11.93
C ALA A 103 2.12 -15.56 -12.18
N ALA A 104 2.73 -16.32 -11.27
CA ALA A 104 4.17 -16.63 -11.31
C ALA A 104 4.64 -17.40 -12.56
N THR A 105 3.75 -18.12 -13.24
CA THR A 105 4.06 -18.86 -14.48
C THR A 105 3.95 -18.02 -15.74
N GLN A 106 3.49 -16.78 -15.62
CA GLN A 106 3.34 -15.88 -16.76
C GLN A 106 4.70 -15.36 -17.23
N ASN A 107 4.78 -14.97 -18.51
CA ASN A 107 5.96 -14.29 -19.03
C ASN A 107 6.22 -12.98 -18.25
N SER A 108 7.48 -12.52 -18.28
CA SER A 108 7.92 -11.37 -17.48
C SER A 108 7.11 -10.08 -17.68
N GLY A 109 6.69 -9.78 -18.92
CA GLY A 109 5.87 -8.60 -19.20
C GLY A 109 4.47 -8.70 -18.59
N THR A 110 3.83 -9.86 -18.75
CA THR A 110 2.49 -10.14 -18.20
C THR A 110 2.52 -10.19 -16.68
N LEU A 111 3.56 -10.77 -16.08
CA LEU A 111 3.78 -10.80 -14.63
C LEU A 111 3.87 -9.39 -14.05
N ARG A 112 4.57 -8.46 -14.71
CA ARG A 112 4.66 -7.05 -14.27
C ARG A 112 3.30 -6.36 -14.32
N MET A 113 2.55 -6.53 -15.41
CA MET A 113 1.21 -5.95 -15.54
C MET A 113 0.26 -6.49 -14.47
N LEU A 114 0.26 -7.81 -14.24
CA LEU A 114 -0.52 -8.44 -13.18
C LEU A 114 -0.06 -8.00 -11.79
N GLY A 115 1.24 -7.74 -11.61
CA GLY A 115 1.78 -7.11 -10.41
C GLY A 115 1.17 -5.74 -10.16
N ILE A 116 1.18 -4.85 -11.15
CA ILE A 116 0.58 -3.52 -11.02
C ILE A 116 -0.91 -3.62 -10.66
N LEU A 117 -1.66 -4.49 -11.35
CA LEU A 117 -3.08 -4.73 -11.04
C LEU A 117 -3.27 -5.26 -9.60
N ASN A 118 -2.42 -6.19 -9.18
CA ASN A 118 -2.43 -6.73 -7.82
C ASN A 118 -2.22 -5.62 -6.78
N MET A 119 -1.26 -4.73 -7.00
CA MET A 119 -1.01 -3.58 -6.12
C MET A 119 -2.20 -2.63 -6.07
N LEU A 120 -2.85 -2.36 -7.20
CA LEU A 120 -4.02 -1.47 -7.25
C LEU A 120 -5.19 -2.05 -6.46
N VAL A 121 -5.50 -3.34 -6.67
CA VAL A 121 -6.59 -4.03 -5.95
C VAL A 121 -6.32 -4.06 -4.45
N TRP A 122 -5.15 -4.53 -4.04
CA TRP A 122 -4.78 -4.56 -2.62
C TRP A 122 -4.60 -3.17 -2.02
N GLY A 123 -4.21 -2.18 -2.82
CA GLY A 123 -4.15 -0.76 -2.47
C GLY A 123 -5.52 -0.19 -2.08
N VAL A 124 -6.56 -0.54 -2.83
CA VAL A 124 -7.95 -0.16 -2.47
C VAL A 124 -8.41 -0.89 -1.20
N ILE A 125 -8.14 -2.20 -1.10
CA ILE A 125 -8.51 -2.98 0.10
C ILE A 125 -7.84 -2.42 1.35
N ILE A 126 -6.53 -2.15 1.30
CA ILE A 126 -5.79 -1.61 2.45
C ILE A 126 -6.26 -0.19 2.77
N TRP A 127 -6.60 0.64 1.77
CA TRP A 127 -7.20 1.95 2.03
C TRP A 127 -8.49 1.83 2.84
N VAL A 128 -9.40 0.93 2.48
CA VAL A 128 -10.66 0.71 3.24
C VAL A 128 -10.35 0.31 4.68
N ILE A 129 -9.45 -0.66 4.88
CA ILE A 129 -9.06 -1.14 6.22
C ILE A 129 -8.43 -0.01 7.03
N LEU A 130 -7.48 0.73 6.45
CA LEU A 130 -6.80 1.82 7.12
C LEU A 130 -7.77 2.94 7.48
N ARG A 131 -8.66 3.30 6.55
CA ARG A 131 -9.66 4.35 6.74
C ARG A 131 -10.63 3.99 7.85
N ILE A 132 -11.20 2.78 7.84
CA ILE A 132 -12.33 2.42 8.71
C ILE A 132 -11.85 1.86 10.05
N LEU A 133 -10.81 1.02 10.07
CA LEU A 133 -10.42 0.25 11.25
C LEU A 133 -9.22 0.85 11.98
N VAL A 134 -8.18 1.27 11.25
CA VAL A 134 -6.92 1.74 11.83
C VAL A 134 -7.01 3.20 12.26
N PHE A 135 -7.20 4.10 11.28
CA PHE A 135 -7.32 5.54 11.51
C PHE A 135 -8.76 5.94 11.84
N GLN A 136 -9.75 5.10 11.52
CA GLN A 136 -11.18 5.32 11.76
C GLN A 136 -11.69 6.66 11.23
N TYR A 137 -11.14 7.17 10.13
CA TYR A 137 -11.33 8.55 9.63
C TYR A 137 -12.79 8.96 9.50
N LYS A 138 -13.10 10.15 10.03
CA LYS A 138 -14.41 10.81 9.97
C LYS A 138 -14.17 12.25 9.52
N THR A 139 -15.05 12.77 8.66
CA THR A 139 -15.19 14.21 8.49
C THR A 139 -15.75 14.78 9.78
N GLU A 140 -15.24 15.93 10.22
CA GLU A 140 -15.90 16.69 11.30
C GLU A 140 -17.24 17.18 10.74
N ASP A 141 -18.32 16.96 11.49
CA ASP A 141 -19.67 17.45 11.17
C ASP A 141 -19.79 18.95 11.51
#